data_AF-A0A091H0B3-F1
#
_entry.id   AF-A0A091H0B3-F1
#
_cell.length_a   1.000
_cell.length_b   1.000
_cell.length_c   1.000
_cell.angle_alpha   90.00
_cell.angle_beta   90.00
_cell.angle_gamma   90.00
#
_symmetry.space_group_name_H-M   'P 1'
#
loop_
_entity.id
_entity.type
_entity.pdbx_description
1 polymer ?
#
loop_
_entity_poly.entity_id
_entity_poly.type
_entity_poly.pdbx_seq_one_letter_code
_entity_poly.pdbx_strand_id
1 'polypeptide(L)'
;QCAAWISEARAVLDLLEKCPEHQKKGGFPVVVFEGLDATGKTTVATSVRDTLNAVLLRSPPACISPWRAIFDDQPTSIKRAFYAAGNYILASEIARASTQAPVIIDRYWHSTAAYTIATEVNSKVQDLPPAHDDVYQWPEDLLKPDLVL
;
A
#
# COMPACT_ATOMS: atom_id res chain seq x y z
N GLN A 1 -7.91 20.43 3.39
CA GLN A 1 -9.27 20.89 2.99
C GLN A 1 -10.28 19.74 2.93
N CYS A 2 -9.91 18.50 2.56
CA CYS A 2 -10.85 17.36 2.49
C CYS A 2 -11.43 16.89 3.82
N ALA A 3 -10.66 16.94 4.92
CA ALA A 3 -11.13 16.55 6.25
C ALA A 3 -12.30 17.39 6.80
N ALA A 4 -12.64 18.51 6.16
CA ALA A 4 -13.78 19.34 6.53
C ALA A 4 -15.12 18.79 6.01
N TRP A 5 -15.12 17.88 5.02
CA TRP A 5 -16.33 17.37 4.36
C TRP A 5 -16.31 15.84 4.14
N ILE A 6 -15.19 15.18 4.38
CA ILE A 6 -15.07 13.71 4.49
C ILE A 6 -14.69 13.39 5.93
N SER A 7 -15.64 12.92 6.74
CA SER A 7 -15.44 12.61 8.16
C SER A 7 -14.27 11.65 8.41
N GLU A 8 -14.17 10.63 7.57
CA GLU A 8 -13.20 9.55 7.63
C GLU A 8 -11.79 10.02 7.32
N ALA A 9 -11.64 11.11 6.54
CA ALA A 9 -10.33 11.66 6.22
C ALA A 9 -9.61 12.16 7.47
N ARG A 10 -10.34 12.68 8.47
CA ARG A 10 -9.73 13.05 9.75
C ARG A 10 -9.21 11.82 10.49
N ALA A 11 -9.98 10.75 10.52
CA ALA A 11 -9.58 9.52 11.20
C ALA A 11 -8.37 8.84 10.54
N VAL A 12 -8.27 8.89 9.20
CA VAL A 12 -7.05 8.42 8.48
C VAL A 12 -5.84 9.27 8.85
N LEU A 13 -5.98 10.60 8.88
CA LEU A 13 -4.88 11.50 9.25
C LEU A 13 -4.43 11.28 10.70
N ASP A 14 -5.38 11.14 11.64
CA ASP A 14 -5.08 10.88 13.06
C ASP A 14 -4.33 9.54 13.26
N LEU A 15 -4.54 8.55 12.38
CA LEU A 15 -3.78 7.29 12.37
C LEU A 15 -2.39 7.48 11.76
N LEU A 16 -2.30 8.23 10.66
CA LEU A 16 -1.03 8.51 9.98
C LEU A 16 -0.07 9.30 10.87
N GLU A 17 -0.55 10.30 11.60
CA GLU A 17 0.25 11.12 12.54
C GLU A 17 0.87 10.30 13.68
N LYS A 18 0.30 9.13 13.99
CA LYS A 18 0.84 8.21 15.01
C LYS A 18 1.88 7.25 14.46
N CYS A 19 2.05 7.19 13.14
CA CYS A 19 3.03 6.33 12.50
C CYS A 19 4.42 6.95 12.64
N PRO A 20 5.44 6.19 13.07
CA PRO A 20 6.82 6.66 13.03
C PRO A 20 7.25 7.02 11.61
N GLU A 21 8.06 8.07 11.47
CA GLU A 21 8.75 8.36 10.22
C GLU A 21 9.85 7.29 9.97
N HIS A 22 10.16 7.01 8.70
CA HIS A 22 11.27 6.14 8.29
C HIS A 22 11.29 4.76 8.97
N GLN A 23 10.16 4.06 8.93
CA GLN A 23 10.01 2.76 9.58
C GLN A 23 10.96 1.71 9.01
N LYS A 24 11.49 0.89 9.90
CA LYS A 24 12.39 -0.21 9.56
C LYS A 24 11.72 -1.54 9.86
N LYS A 25 11.85 -2.50 8.94
CA LYS A 25 11.45 -3.88 9.18
C LYS A 25 12.30 -4.51 10.29
N GLY A 26 11.75 -5.52 10.94
CA GLY A 26 12.47 -6.38 11.87
C GLY A 26 13.37 -7.41 11.15
N GLY A 27 13.77 -8.44 11.89
CA GLY A 27 14.71 -9.46 11.40
C GLY A 27 14.14 -10.44 10.38
N PHE A 28 12.81 -10.58 10.30
CA PHE A 28 12.17 -11.50 9.36
C PHE A 28 11.95 -10.86 7.98
N PRO A 29 11.88 -11.68 6.91
CA PRO A 29 11.71 -11.19 5.55
C PRO A 29 10.31 -10.59 5.34
N VAL A 30 10.25 -9.55 4.53
CA VAL A 30 9.04 -8.87 4.07
C VAL A 30 8.91 -9.05 2.55
N VAL A 31 7.84 -9.71 2.11
CA VAL A 31 7.57 -10.01 0.70
C VAL A 31 6.24 -9.41 0.28
N VAL A 32 6.22 -8.67 -0.82
CA VAL A 32 5.00 -8.13 -1.43
C VAL A 32 4.60 -8.98 -2.62
N PHE A 33 3.31 -9.30 -2.72
CA PHE A 33 2.69 -9.86 -3.92
C PHE A 33 1.86 -8.76 -4.59
N GLU A 34 2.26 -8.39 -5.79
CA GLU A 34 1.61 -7.43 -6.67
C GLU A 34 0.93 -8.13 -7.86
N GLY A 35 0.13 -7.37 -8.60
CA GLY A 35 -0.55 -7.84 -9.82
C GLY A 35 -2.04 -7.55 -9.83
N LEU A 36 -2.71 -7.76 -10.96
CA LEU A 36 -4.13 -7.40 -11.15
C LEU A 36 -5.09 -8.26 -10.31
N ASP A 37 -6.32 -7.79 -10.11
CA ASP A 37 -7.34 -8.58 -9.42
C ASP A 37 -7.64 -9.88 -10.18
N ALA A 38 -8.12 -10.89 -9.45
CA ALA A 38 -8.47 -12.21 -9.99
C ALA A 38 -7.33 -13.00 -10.67
N THR A 39 -6.05 -12.68 -10.41
CA THR A 39 -4.90 -13.44 -10.92
C THR A 39 -4.41 -14.57 -10.00
N GLY A 40 -5.17 -14.90 -8.95
CA GLY A 40 -4.82 -15.97 -8.00
C GLY A 40 -3.84 -15.57 -6.88
N LYS A 41 -3.46 -14.29 -6.76
CA LYS A 41 -2.56 -13.78 -5.69
C LYS A 41 -2.99 -14.19 -4.30
N THR A 42 -4.27 -14.04 -3.97
CA THR A 42 -4.78 -14.39 -2.64
C THR A 42 -4.61 -15.87 -2.33
N THR A 43 -4.76 -16.74 -3.34
CA THR A 43 -4.52 -18.18 -3.20
C THR A 43 -3.06 -18.47 -2.89
N VAL A 44 -2.14 -17.88 -3.67
CA VAL A 44 -0.69 -18.05 -3.47
C VAL A 44 -0.26 -17.47 -2.13
N ALA A 45 -0.66 -16.24 -1.81
CA ALA A 45 -0.32 -15.57 -0.55
C ALA A 45 -0.82 -16.34 0.68
N THR A 46 -2.02 -16.94 0.60
CA THR A 46 -2.55 -17.79 1.69
C THR A 46 -1.73 -19.08 1.83
N SER A 47 -1.40 -19.74 0.72
CA SER A 47 -0.58 -20.96 0.75
C SER A 47 0.82 -20.71 1.32
N VAL A 48 1.48 -19.62 0.88
CA VAL A 48 2.80 -19.22 1.39
C VAL A 48 2.71 -18.83 2.86
N ARG A 49 1.63 -18.13 3.28
CA ARG A 49 1.39 -17.80 4.69
C ARG A 49 1.35 -19.06 5.54
N ASP A 50 0.56 -20.04 5.14
CA ASP A 50 0.35 -21.26 5.91
C ASP A 50 1.62 -22.12 5.94
N THR A 51 2.37 -22.16 4.84
CA THR A 51 3.64 -22.90 4.73
C THR A 51 4.74 -22.30 5.61
N LEU A 52 4.84 -20.96 5.66
CA LEU A 52 5.91 -20.25 6.38
C LEU A 52 5.50 -19.78 7.78
N ASN A 53 4.26 -20.07 8.21
CA ASN A 53 3.64 -19.48 9.40
C ASN A 53 3.81 -17.95 9.42
N ALA A 54 3.64 -17.32 8.25
CA ALA A 54 3.85 -15.89 8.06
C ALA A 54 2.63 -15.07 8.51
N VAL A 55 2.84 -13.77 8.67
CA VAL A 55 1.74 -12.80 8.81
C VAL A 55 1.34 -12.33 7.42
N LEU A 56 0.04 -12.42 7.09
CA LEU A 56 -0.51 -11.85 5.85
C LEU A 56 -1.17 -10.50 6.15
N LEU A 57 -0.60 -9.43 5.60
CA LEU A 57 -1.14 -8.07 5.63
C LEU A 57 -1.67 -7.67 4.25
N ARG A 58 -2.54 -6.67 4.19
CA ARG A 58 -3.21 -6.23 2.95
C ARG A 58 -3.27 -4.72 2.88
N SER A 59 -3.28 -4.18 1.66
CA SER A 59 -3.52 -2.75 1.42
C SER A 59 -4.96 -2.47 0.91
N PRO A 60 -5.69 -1.49 1.50
CA PRO A 60 -5.32 -0.72 2.68
C PRO A 60 -5.45 -1.57 3.96
N PRO A 61 -4.78 -1.18 5.06
CA PRO A 61 -4.79 -1.93 6.31
C PRO A 61 -6.19 -2.00 6.93
N ALA A 62 -6.42 -3.01 7.76
CA ALA A 62 -7.75 -3.33 8.32
C ALA A 62 -8.38 -2.16 9.08
N CYS A 63 -7.57 -1.31 9.72
CA CYS A 63 -8.02 -0.14 10.47
C CYS A 63 -8.68 0.95 9.62
N ILE A 64 -8.38 1.02 8.31
CA ILE A 64 -8.98 2.01 7.39
C ILE A 64 -9.75 1.37 6.22
N SER A 65 -9.64 0.06 6.05
CA SER A 65 -10.35 -0.71 5.02
C SER A 65 -11.87 -0.49 4.99
N PRO A 66 -12.59 -0.34 6.13
CA PRO A 66 -14.02 -0.03 6.12
C PRO A 66 -14.39 1.26 5.36
N TRP A 67 -13.46 2.20 5.21
CA TRP A 67 -13.69 3.48 4.53
C TRP A 67 -13.34 3.42 3.04
N ARG A 68 -12.81 2.30 2.53
CA ARG A 68 -12.38 2.15 1.14
C ARG A 68 -13.45 2.63 0.15
N ALA A 69 -14.70 2.17 0.30
CA ALA A 69 -15.79 2.53 -0.61
C ALA A 69 -16.06 4.05 -0.65
N ILE A 70 -15.88 4.75 0.47
CA ILE A 70 -16.06 6.21 0.56
C ILE A 70 -14.99 6.92 -0.26
N PHE A 71 -13.73 6.51 -0.11
CA PHE A 71 -12.60 7.09 -0.83
C PHE A 71 -12.53 6.69 -2.31
N ASP A 72 -13.04 5.51 -2.65
CA ASP A 72 -13.15 5.04 -4.04
C ASP A 72 -14.15 5.88 -4.85
N ASP A 73 -15.11 6.54 -4.22
CA ASP A 73 -16.07 7.45 -4.87
C ASP A 73 -15.54 8.90 -4.97
N GLN A 74 -14.39 9.21 -4.37
CA GLN A 74 -13.82 10.56 -4.38
C GLN A 74 -13.03 10.85 -5.67
N PRO A 75 -12.79 12.14 -5.98
CA PRO A 75 -11.85 12.54 -7.02
C PRO A 75 -10.50 11.82 -6.93
N THR A 76 -9.88 11.55 -8.07
CA THR A 76 -8.65 10.75 -8.19
C THR A 76 -7.53 11.16 -7.22
N SER A 77 -7.35 12.46 -7.00
CA SER A 77 -6.36 12.99 -6.06
C SER A 77 -6.62 12.58 -4.60
N ILE A 78 -7.88 12.57 -4.17
CA ILE A 78 -8.29 12.17 -2.82
C ILE A 78 -8.17 10.66 -2.66
N LYS A 79 -8.64 9.89 -3.65
CA LYS A 79 -8.50 8.44 -3.68
C LYS A 79 -7.02 8.02 -3.55
N ARG A 80 -6.14 8.63 -4.33
CA ARG A 80 -4.69 8.39 -4.26
C ARG A 80 -4.11 8.73 -2.89
N ALA A 81 -4.49 9.87 -2.32
CA ALA A 81 -4.03 10.25 -0.99
C ALA A 81 -4.43 9.20 0.08
N PHE A 82 -5.63 8.63 -0.02
CA PHE A 82 -6.07 7.54 0.87
C PHE A 82 -5.20 6.29 0.76
N TYR A 83 -4.93 5.82 -0.46
CA TYR A 83 -4.07 4.63 -0.66
C TYR A 83 -2.62 4.90 -0.27
N ALA A 84 -2.09 6.08 -0.57
CA ALA A 84 -0.76 6.49 -0.13
C ALA A 84 -0.66 6.51 1.41
N ALA A 85 -1.58 7.17 2.11
CA ALA A 85 -1.65 7.16 3.58
C ALA A 85 -1.79 5.74 4.13
N GLY A 86 -2.60 4.90 3.49
CA GLY A 86 -2.76 3.49 3.83
C GLY A 86 -1.44 2.71 3.77
N ASN A 87 -0.55 3.02 2.82
CA ASN A 87 0.76 2.37 2.74
C ASN A 87 1.68 2.74 3.92
N TYR A 88 1.64 3.98 4.40
CA TYR A 88 2.41 4.39 5.60
C TYR A 88 1.83 3.81 6.90
N ILE A 89 0.51 3.71 7.01
CA ILE A 89 -0.13 3.03 8.13
C ILE A 89 0.24 1.54 8.12
N LEU A 90 0.18 0.91 6.94
CA LEU A 90 0.57 -0.49 6.75
C LEU A 90 2.06 -0.72 7.04
N ALA A 91 2.94 0.23 6.73
CA ALA A 91 4.36 0.17 7.06
C ALA A 91 4.60 0.04 8.58
N SER A 92 3.78 0.67 9.44
CA SER A 92 3.81 0.44 10.90
C SER A 92 3.53 -1.01 11.26
N GLU A 93 2.51 -1.59 10.63
CA GLU A 93 2.10 -2.98 10.88
C GLU A 93 3.17 -3.96 10.40
N ILE A 94 3.77 -3.70 9.22
CA ILE A 94 4.89 -4.48 8.66
C ILE A 94 6.09 -4.44 9.60
N ALA A 95 6.51 -3.25 10.03
CA ALA A 95 7.64 -3.06 10.93
C ALA A 95 7.48 -3.88 12.21
N ARG A 96 6.30 -3.83 12.83
CA ARG A 96 5.99 -4.61 14.04
C ARG A 96 5.96 -6.11 13.75
N ALA A 97 5.23 -6.56 12.74
CA ALA A 97 5.05 -7.98 12.43
C ALA A 97 6.38 -8.67 12.06
N SER A 98 7.23 -7.98 11.30
CA SER A 98 8.54 -8.50 10.87
C SER A 98 9.57 -8.64 11.99
N THR A 99 9.26 -8.19 13.22
CA THR A 99 10.07 -8.55 14.40
C THR A 99 9.80 -9.97 14.90
N GLN A 100 8.67 -10.57 14.52
CA GLN A 100 8.18 -11.83 15.09
C GLN A 100 8.06 -12.96 14.08
N ALA A 101 7.74 -12.66 12.82
CA ALA A 101 7.55 -13.68 11.78
C ALA A 101 7.76 -13.10 10.37
N PRO A 102 7.94 -13.94 9.33
CA PRO A 102 7.89 -13.51 7.95
C PRO A 102 6.60 -12.75 7.66
N VAL A 103 6.66 -11.72 6.81
CA VAL A 103 5.51 -10.89 6.45
C VAL A 103 5.26 -10.99 4.95
N ILE A 104 4.02 -11.34 4.60
CA ILE A 104 3.50 -11.34 3.24
C ILE A 104 2.52 -10.18 3.13
N ILE A 105 2.64 -9.39 2.06
CA ILE A 105 1.80 -8.22 1.83
C ILE A 105 1.06 -8.41 0.50
N ASP A 106 -0.27 -8.38 0.52
CA ASP A 106 -1.10 -8.33 -0.68
C ASP A 106 -1.30 -6.86 -1.10
N ARG A 107 -0.59 -6.46 -2.16
CA ARG A 107 -0.47 -5.09 -2.70
C ARG A 107 0.19 -4.07 -1.78
N TYR A 108 1.02 -3.21 -2.35
CA TYR A 108 1.65 -2.12 -1.62
C TYR A 108 1.89 -0.87 -2.50
N TRP A 109 3.09 -0.28 -2.46
CA TRP A 109 3.39 0.93 -3.22
C TRP A 109 3.22 0.78 -4.74
N HIS A 110 3.64 -0.35 -5.32
CA HIS A 110 3.56 -0.54 -6.77
C HIS A 110 2.11 -0.54 -7.28
N SER A 111 1.16 -1.13 -6.55
CA SER A 111 -0.26 -0.98 -6.87
C SER A 111 -0.70 0.50 -6.86
N THR A 112 -0.24 1.29 -5.89
CA THR A 112 -0.60 2.73 -5.81
C THR A 112 0.01 3.52 -6.97
N ALA A 113 1.27 3.28 -7.31
CA ALA A 113 1.96 3.90 -8.44
C ALA A 113 1.32 3.50 -9.78
N ALA A 114 1.07 2.20 -10.00
CA ALA A 114 0.47 1.69 -11.23
C ALA A 114 -0.95 2.25 -11.47
N TYR A 115 -1.80 2.29 -10.44
CA TYR A 115 -3.13 2.90 -10.55
C TYR A 115 -3.05 4.41 -10.78
N THR A 116 -2.08 5.10 -10.17
CA THR A 116 -1.87 6.54 -10.40
C THR A 116 -1.55 6.78 -11.88
N ILE A 117 -0.57 6.08 -12.43
CA ILE A 117 -0.22 6.18 -13.86
C ILE A 117 -1.44 5.86 -14.73
N ALA A 118 -2.11 4.73 -14.48
CA ALA A 118 -3.25 4.30 -15.29
C ALA A 118 -4.44 5.27 -15.29
N THR A 119 -4.58 6.11 -14.25
CA THR A 119 -5.68 7.09 -14.16
C THR A 119 -5.30 8.48 -14.64
N GLU A 120 -4.02 8.79 -14.79
CA GLU A 120 -3.54 10.09 -15.29
C GLU A 120 -3.24 10.10 -16.79
N VAL A 121 -2.91 8.96 -17.39
CA VAL A 121 -2.52 8.88 -18.80
C VAL A 121 -3.70 8.51 -19.71
N ASN A 122 -3.73 9.04 -20.93
CA ASN A 122 -4.82 8.82 -21.90
C ASN A 122 -4.73 7.47 -22.64
N SER A 123 -4.38 6.40 -21.93
CA SER A 123 -4.26 5.02 -22.43
C SER A 123 -3.24 4.80 -23.57
N LYS A 124 -2.40 5.79 -23.91
CA LYS A 124 -1.35 5.62 -24.90
C LYS A 124 0.03 5.51 -24.24
N VAL A 125 0.89 4.68 -24.80
CA VAL A 125 2.23 4.44 -24.26
C VAL A 125 3.09 5.70 -24.24
N GLN A 126 2.94 6.58 -25.23
CA GLN A 126 3.66 7.86 -25.27
C GLN A 126 3.25 8.86 -24.17
N ASP A 127 2.11 8.62 -23.51
CA ASP A 127 1.61 9.47 -22.44
C ASP A 127 2.13 8.99 -21.06
N LEU A 128 2.89 7.89 -21.02
CA LEU A 128 3.51 7.40 -19.80
C LEU A 128 4.55 8.40 -19.26
N PRO A 129 4.69 8.50 -17.93
CA PRO A 129 5.77 9.28 -17.33
C PRO A 129 7.14 8.87 -17.88
N PRO A 130 8.11 9.80 -18.00
CA PRO A 130 9.46 9.49 -18.42
C PRO A 130 10.11 8.42 -17.54
N ALA A 131 11.03 7.62 -18.08
CA ALA A 131 11.64 6.50 -17.36
C ALA A 131 12.36 6.86 -16.03
N HIS A 132 12.60 8.14 -15.77
CA HIS A 132 13.27 8.68 -14.59
C HIS A 132 12.31 9.41 -13.65
N ASP A 133 11.01 9.37 -13.93
CA ASP A 133 9.99 10.01 -13.11
C ASP A 133 9.93 9.38 -11.70
N ASP A 134 9.72 10.23 -10.70
CA ASP A 134 9.67 9.83 -9.29
C ASP A 134 8.56 8.81 -9.01
N VAL A 135 7.50 8.76 -9.83
CA VAL A 135 6.42 7.77 -9.70
C VAL A 135 6.90 6.33 -9.84
N TYR A 136 8.02 6.09 -10.53
CA TYR A 136 8.64 4.78 -10.67
C TYR A 136 9.58 4.43 -9.52
N GLN A 137 9.94 5.39 -8.69
CA GLN A 137 10.84 5.19 -7.57
C GLN A 137 10.07 4.73 -6.33
N TRP A 138 10.76 3.98 -5.47
CA TRP A 138 10.28 3.65 -4.14
C TRP A 138 10.43 4.90 -3.24
N PRO A 139 9.41 5.31 -2.46
CA PRO A 139 9.52 6.48 -1.59
C PRO A 139 10.61 6.25 -0.54
N GLU A 140 11.51 7.21 -0.36
CA GLU A 140 12.68 7.05 0.51
C GLU A 140 12.32 6.84 1.99
N ASP A 141 11.18 7.36 2.41
CA ASP A 141 10.63 7.33 3.75
C ASP A 141 9.64 6.17 4.00
N LEU A 142 9.28 5.42 2.96
CA LEU A 142 8.41 4.25 3.06
C LEU A 142 9.23 2.96 3.24
N LEU A 143 8.84 2.14 4.21
CA LEU A 143 9.49 0.85 4.49
C LEU A 143 9.58 -0.02 3.22
N LYS A 144 10.80 -0.28 2.75
CA LYS A 144 11.05 -1.09 1.56
C LYS A 144 11.02 -2.59 1.87
N PRO A 145 10.27 -3.42 1.12
CA PRO A 145 10.26 -4.87 1.28
C PRO A 145 11.59 -5.49 0.80
N ASP A 146 11.85 -6.72 1.23
CA ASP A 146 12.99 -7.51 0.76
C ASP A 146 12.78 -8.03 -0.67
N LEU A 147 11.52 -8.32 -1.04
CA LEU A 147 11.14 -8.86 -2.34
C LEU A 147 9.75 -8.39 -2.77
N VAL A 148 9.58 -8.18 -4.07
CA VAL A 148 8.29 -7.91 -4.72
C VAL A 148 8.10 -8.93 -5.83
N LEU A 149 6.95 -9.61 -5.83
CA LEU A 149 6.56 -10.67 -6.77
C LEU A 149 5.29 -10.29 -7.54
#